data_AF-A0A954ENT0-F1
#
_entry.id   AF-A0A954ENT0-F1
#
_cell.length_a   1.000
_cell.length_b   1.000
_cell.length_c   1.000
_cell.angle_alpha   90.00
_cell.angle_beta   90.00
_cell.angle_gamma   90.00
#
_symmetry.space_group_name_H-M   'P 1'
#
loop_
_entity.id
_entity.type
_entity.pdbx_description
1 polymer ?
#
loop_
_entity_poly.entity_id
_entity_poly.type
_entity_poly.pdbx_seq_one_letter_code
_entity_poly.pdbx_strand_id
1 'polypeptide(L)'
;RLKLKALVSLGKSFMYDKKIPLAKSQFERAVPDLDPNAAPETFLECHYWLARCAEALKDNGTAEKHFGEVLVVDYEYKDARERLEKLQTGGND
;
A
#
# COMPACT_ATOMS: atom_id res chain seq x y z
N ARG A 1 3.02 -18.20 2.68
CA ARG A 1 1.55 -17.98 2.80
C ARG A 1 1.12 -17.55 4.20
N LEU A 2 1.41 -18.29 5.28
CA LEU A 2 1.00 -17.89 6.64
C LEU A 2 1.65 -16.58 7.11
N LYS A 3 2.97 -16.44 6.92
CA LYS A 3 3.73 -15.22 7.23
C LYS A 3 3.14 -13.98 6.54
N LEU A 4 2.88 -14.06 5.24
CA LEU A 4 2.30 -12.97 4.45
C LEU A 4 0.94 -12.51 5.02
N LYS A 5 0.01 -13.46 5.22
CA LYS A 5 -1.31 -13.14 5.80
C LYS A 5 -1.20 -12.54 7.20
N ALA A 6 -0.27 -13.03 8.03
CA ALA A 6 -0.03 -12.49 9.37
C ALA A 6 0.49 -11.05 9.33
N LEU A 7 1.47 -10.75 8.47
CA LEU A 7 2.02 -9.40 8.29
C LEU A 7 0.95 -8.41 7.82
N VAL A 8 0.18 -8.77 6.79
CA VAL A 8 -0.89 -7.91 6.27
C VAL A 8 -1.97 -7.68 7.32
N SER A 9 -2.37 -8.72 8.06
CA SER A 9 -3.37 -8.59 9.14
C SER A 9 -2.87 -7.71 10.27
N LEU A 10 -1.62 -7.89 10.71
CA LEU A 10 -1.01 -7.07 11.76
C LEU A 10 -0.87 -5.60 11.34
N GLY A 11 -0.52 -5.36 10.08
CA GLY A 11 -0.48 -4.01 9.50
C GLY A 11 -1.84 -3.30 9.58
N LYS A 12 -2.93 -4.00 9.25
CA LYS A 12 -4.30 -3.47 9.39
C LYS A 12 -4.67 -3.20 10.85
N SER A 13 -4.27 -4.05 11.79
CA SER A 13 -4.49 -3.80 13.22
C SER A 13 -3.77 -2.54 13.68
N PHE A 14 -2.53 -2.32 13.25
CA PHE A 14 -1.81 -1.07 13.56
C PHE A 14 -2.44 0.16 12.90
N MET A 15 -3.01 0.03 11.69
CA MET A 15 -3.79 1.10 11.06
C MET A 15 -5.02 1.47 11.88
N TYR A 16 -5.77 0.46 12.35
CA TYR A 16 -6.93 0.65 13.23
C TYR A 16 -6.53 1.40 14.52
N ASP A 17 -5.39 1.03 15.10
CA ASP A 17 -4.80 1.68 16.28
C ASP A 17 -4.13 3.04 15.99
N LYS A 18 -4.15 3.53 14.73
CA LYS A 18 -3.46 4.75 14.27
C LYS A 18 -1.93 4.74 14.45
N LYS A 19 -1.32 3.56 14.60
CA LYS A 19 0.14 3.36 14.69
C LYS A 19 0.74 3.24 13.29
N ILE A 20 0.64 4.31 12.50
CA ILE A 20 0.97 4.32 11.07
C ILE A 20 2.40 3.84 10.76
N PRO A 21 3.46 4.25 11.48
CA PRO A 21 4.81 3.74 11.20
C PRO A 21 4.95 2.21 11.40
N LEU A 22 4.27 1.66 12.41
CA LEU A 22 4.29 0.22 12.66
C LEU A 22 3.52 -0.54 11.58
N ALA A 23 2.39 0.02 11.12
CA ALA A 23 1.63 -0.52 10.00
C ALA A 23 2.48 -0.57 8.72
N LYS A 24 3.11 0.55 8.34
CA LYS A 24 4.01 0.65 7.18
C LYS A 24 5.07 -0.45 7.22
N SER A 25 5.75 -0.61 8.35
CA SER A 25 6.79 -1.62 8.53
C SER A 25 6.28 -3.05 8.31
N GLN A 26 5.05 -3.39 8.71
CA GLN A 26 4.50 -4.73 8.45
C GLN A 26 4.22 -4.97 6.97
N PHE A 27 3.67 -3.97 6.28
CA PHE A 27 3.42 -4.08 4.84
C PHE A 27 4.72 -4.13 4.03
N GLU A 28 5.74 -3.33 4.37
CA GLU A 28 7.06 -3.40 3.72
C GLU A 28 7.70 -4.79 3.86
N ARG A 29 7.56 -5.43 5.03
CA ARG A 29 8.04 -6.80 5.26
C ARG A 29 7.25 -7.85 4.49
N ALA A 30 6.02 -7.54 4.07
CA ALA A 30 5.18 -8.42 3.27
C ALA A 30 5.50 -8.34 1.77
N VAL A 31 5.92 -7.17 1.27
CA VAL A 31 6.20 -6.91 -0.16
C VAL A 31 7.08 -7.98 -0.84
N PRO A 32 8.20 -8.45 -0.26
CA PRO A 32 9.06 -9.43 -0.92
C PRO A 32 8.39 -10.79 -1.19
N ASP A 33 7.33 -11.10 -0.45
CA ASP A 33 6.60 -12.37 -0.54
C ASP A 33 5.29 -12.23 -1.37
N LEU A 34 5.02 -11.05 -1.96
CA LEU A 34 3.83 -10.79 -2.78
C LEU A 34 4.02 -11.26 -4.23
N ASP A 35 2.95 -11.81 -4.80
CA ASP A 35 2.90 -12.22 -6.21
C ASP A 35 1.49 -11.91 -6.76
N PRO A 36 1.37 -11.03 -7.77
CA PRO A 36 0.08 -10.64 -8.33
C PRO A 36 -0.61 -11.80 -9.08
N ASN A 37 0.13 -12.81 -9.54
CA ASN A 37 -0.46 -13.97 -10.24
C ASN A 37 -0.96 -15.04 -9.26
N ALA A 38 -0.28 -15.22 -8.13
CA ALA A 38 -0.64 -16.23 -7.14
C ALA A 38 -1.69 -15.75 -6.13
N ALA A 39 -1.68 -14.46 -5.77
CA ALA A 39 -2.59 -13.88 -4.80
C ALA A 39 -2.90 -12.40 -5.11
N PRO A 40 -3.59 -12.10 -6.23
CA PRO A 40 -3.85 -10.73 -6.69
C PRO A 40 -4.54 -9.87 -5.63
N GLU A 41 -5.53 -10.40 -4.92
CA GLU A 41 -6.22 -9.64 -3.87
C GLU A 41 -5.29 -9.22 -2.72
N THR A 42 -4.37 -10.10 -2.30
CA THR A 42 -3.40 -9.79 -1.24
C THR A 42 -2.34 -8.82 -1.73
N PHE A 43 -1.92 -8.95 -3.00
CA PHE A 43 -1.02 -8.00 -3.66
C PHE A 43 -1.62 -6.60 -3.68
N LEU A 44 -2.81 -6.46 -4.25
CA LEU A 44 -3.55 -5.19 -4.36
C LEU A 44 -3.77 -4.56 -2.98
N GLU A 45 -4.24 -5.36 -2.02
CA GLU A 45 -4.53 -4.86 -0.69
C GLU A 45 -3.28 -4.41 0.06
N CYS A 46 -2.20 -5.18 0.02
CA CYS A 46 -0.96 -4.83 0.72
C CYS A 46 -0.33 -3.57 0.14
N HIS A 47 -0.22 -3.47 -1.19
CA HIS A 47 0.32 -2.28 -1.84
C HIS A 47 -0.54 -1.05 -1.60
N TYR A 48 -1.87 -1.18 -1.67
CA TYR A 48 -2.78 -0.07 -1.37
C TYR A 48 -2.59 0.45 0.06
N TRP A 49 -2.59 -0.43 1.07
CA TRP A 49 -2.43 0.02 2.45
C TRP A 49 -1.04 0.55 2.75
N LEU A 50 0.00 0.03 2.10
CA LEU A 50 1.35 0.58 2.19
C LEU A 50 1.40 2.00 1.62
N ALA A 51 0.80 2.24 0.46
CA ALA A 51 0.71 3.57 -0.13
C ALA A 51 -0.04 4.55 0.79
N ARG A 52 -1.17 4.13 1.36
CA ARG A 52 -1.94 4.92 2.34
C ARG A 52 -1.13 5.25 3.60
N CYS A 53 -0.33 4.32 4.09
CA CYS A 53 0.58 4.59 5.22
C CYS A 53 1.65 5.63 4.82
N ALA A 54 2.21 5.51 3.62
CA ALA A 54 3.21 6.43 3.11
C ALA A 54 2.64 7.85 2.92
N GLU A 55 1.45 8.00 2.34
CA GLU A 55 0.73 9.29 2.25
C GLU A 55 0.58 9.94 3.64
N ALA A 56 0.11 9.16 4.63
CA ALA A 56 -0.09 9.65 5.99
C ALA A 56 1.22 10.09 6.67
N LEU A 57 2.36 9.57 6.22
CA LEU A 57 3.70 9.93 6.69
C LEU A 57 4.40 10.95 5.78
N LYS A 58 3.71 11.48 4.75
CA LYS A 58 4.25 12.41 3.75
C LYS A 58 5.45 11.84 2.96
N ASP A 59 5.51 10.51 2.86
CA ASP A 59 6.49 9.77 2.06
C ASP A 59 5.91 9.59 0.64
N ASN A 60 5.86 10.68 -0.11
CA ASN A 60 5.19 10.73 -1.41
C ASN A 60 5.79 9.75 -2.42
N GLY A 61 7.12 9.59 -2.43
CA GLY A 61 7.78 8.65 -3.35
C GLY A 61 7.36 7.19 -3.11
N THR A 62 7.25 6.78 -1.85
CA THR A 62 6.76 5.44 -1.51
C THR A 62 5.27 5.30 -1.81
N ALA A 63 4.47 6.35 -1.57
CA ALA A 63 3.04 6.35 -1.89
C ALA A 63 2.80 6.19 -3.40
N GLU A 64 3.47 7.00 -4.23
CA GLU A 64 3.35 6.95 -5.68
C GLU A 64 3.72 5.58 -6.24
N LYS A 65 4.87 5.04 -5.82
CA LYS A 65 5.32 3.71 -6.22
C LYS A 65 4.23 2.67 -5.98
N HIS A 66 3.69 2.63 -4.77
CA HIS A 66 2.78 1.55 -4.38
C HIS A 66 1.34 1.73 -4.88
N PHE A 67 0.86 2.96 -5.12
CA PHE A 67 -0.35 3.12 -5.92
C PHE A 67 -0.14 2.71 -7.37
N GLY A 68 1.04 2.97 -7.94
CA GLY A 68 1.40 2.49 -9.28
C GLY A 68 1.30 0.96 -9.40
N GLU A 69 1.90 0.22 -8.45
CA GLU A 69 1.81 -1.25 -8.41
C GLU A 69 0.35 -1.75 -8.37
N VAL A 70 -0.51 -1.07 -7.61
CA VAL A 70 -1.95 -1.39 -7.55
C VAL A 70 -2.59 -1.20 -8.93
N LEU A 71 -2.37 -0.05 -9.57
CA LEU A 71 -3.00 0.31 -10.83
C LEU A 71 -2.50 -0.51 -12.03
N VAL A 72 -1.29 -1.08 -11.95
CA VAL A 72 -0.78 -2.04 -12.93
C VAL A 72 -1.61 -3.33 -12.93
N VAL A 73 -2.10 -3.75 -11.75
CA VAL A 73 -2.87 -5.00 -11.60
C VAL A 73 -4.38 -4.74 -11.73
N ASP A 74 -4.88 -3.67 -11.14
CA ASP A 74 -6.29 -3.26 -11.19
C ASP A 74 -6.39 -1.72 -11.19
N TYR A 75 -6.69 -1.18 -12.38
CA TYR A 75 -6.78 0.26 -12.62
C TYR A 75 -7.95 0.93 -11.88
N GLU A 76 -8.98 0.18 -11.49
CA GLU A 76 -10.17 0.68 -10.80
C GLU A 76 -10.15 0.38 -9.29
N TYR A 77 -9.02 -0.08 -8.75
CA TYR A 77 -8.92 -0.48 -7.36
C TYR A 77 -9.11 0.70 -6.40
N LYS A 78 -10.31 0.79 -5.81
CA LYS A 78 -10.70 1.81 -4.82
C LYS A 78 -10.43 3.23 -5.35
N ASP A 79 -9.78 4.08 -4.55
CA ASP A 79 -9.42 5.46 -4.88
C ASP A 79 -7.93 5.60 -5.26
N ALA A 80 -7.25 4.50 -5.64
CA ALA A 80 -5.81 4.51 -5.92
C ALA A 80 -5.42 5.48 -7.05
N ARG A 81 -6.21 5.53 -8.14
CA ARG A 81 -5.98 6.43 -9.27
C ARG A 81 -6.06 7.89 -8.84
N GLU A 82 -7.15 8.27 -8.19
CA GLU A 82 -7.37 9.65 -7.73
C GLU A 82 -6.29 10.11 -6.74
N ARG A 83 -5.81 9.20 -5.89
CA ARG A 83 -4.71 9.49 -4.94
C ARG A 83 -3.38 9.68 -5.66
N LEU A 84 -3.05 8.82 -6.60
CA LEU A 84 -1.83 8.95 -7.40
C LEU A 84 -1.83 10.27 -8.19
N GLU A 85 -2.94 10.61 -8.83
CA GLU A 85 -3.11 11.89 -9.54
C GLU A 85 -2.89 13.09 -8.60
N LYS A 86 -3.44 13.05 -7.38
CA LYS A 86 -3.23 14.11 -6.37
C LYS A 86 -1.77 14.23 -5.92
N LEU A 87 -1.05 13.12 -5.77
CA LEU A 87 0.37 13.13 -5.41
C LEU A 87 1.22 13.76 -6.52
N GLN A 88 0.95 13.39 -7.78
CA GLN A 88 1.69 13.87 -8.94
C GLN A 88 1.40 15.34 -9.26
N THR A 89 0.16 15.79 -9.05
CA THR A 89 -0.25 17.18 -9.29
C THR A 89 0.19 18.12 -8.17
N GLY A 90 0.22 17.66 -6.91
CA GLY A 90 0.63 18.45 -5.75
C GLY A 90 2.15 18.56 -5.53
N GLY A 91 2.97 17.91 -6.35
CA GLY A 91 4.44 18.03 -6.33
C GLY A 91 5.00 19.16 -7.21
N ASN A 92 4.14 19.98 -7.82
CA ASN A 92 4.50 20.95 -8.85
C ASN A 92 4.34 22.42 -8.43
N ASP A 93 4.22 22.68 -7.12
CA ASP A 93 4.13 24.04 -6.54
C ASP A 93 5.41 24.47 -5.81
#